data_AF-A0A0C9QBY9-F1
#
_entry.id   AF-A0A0C9QBY9-F1
#
_cell.length_a   1.000
_cell.length_b   1.000
_cell.length_c   1.000
_cell.angle_alpha   90.00
_cell.angle_beta   90.00
_cell.angle_gamma   90.00
#
_symmetry.space_group_name_H-M   'P 1'
#
loop_
_entity.id
_entity.type
_entity.pdbx_description
1 polymer ?
#
loop_
_entity_poly.entity_id
_entity_poly.type
_entity_poly.pdbx_seq_one_letter_code
_entity_poly.pdbx_strand_id
1 'polypeptide(L)'
;MLWFRNAPKKSKKILENIPPVVRGNDDKSEEKIYPDLLAIKSISEQMELLYDSWKLDDISTRLRFVTALQMERNLTSLFPNIVILPFGSSVNSFGKRGCDLDLVMTLDGEKREKTTSRFVFQTKSS
;
A
#
# COMPACT_ATOMS: atom_id res chain seq x y z
N MET A 1 0.39 -6.46 13.94
CA MET A 1 -0.71 -7.23 13.32
C MET A 1 -1.82 -7.39 14.36
N LEU A 2 -3.05 -7.01 14.04
CA LEU A 2 -4.19 -7.09 14.95
C LEU A 2 -5.11 -8.21 14.48
N TRP A 3 -5.39 -9.18 15.35
CA TRP A 3 -6.30 -10.28 15.06
C TRP A 3 -7.54 -10.15 15.94
N PHE A 4 -8.70 -9.93 15.32
CA PHE A 4 -9.97 -9.90 16.04
C PHE A 4 -10.47 -11.32 16.28
N ARG A 5 -10.86 -11.63 17.53
CA ARG A 5 -11.53 -12.88 17.88
C ARG A 5 -12.92 -12.56 18.41
N ASN A 6 -13.90 -13.35 18.00
CA ASN A 6 -15.22 -13.26 18.59
C ASN A 6 -15.19 -13.84 20.01
N ALA A 7 -15.50 -13.02 21.02
CA ALA A 7 -15.69 -13.50 22.38
C ALA A 7 -17.12 -14.06 22.54
N PRO A 8 -17.32 -15.20 23.20
CA PRO A 8 -18.67 -15.75 23.41
C PRO A 8 -19.49 -14.80 24.29
N LYS A 9 -20.60 -14.24 23.78
CA LYS A 9 -21.59 -13.47 24.57
C LYS A 9 -23.03 -14.01 24.38
N LYS A 10 -23.77 -14.03 25.49
CA LYS A 10 -25.07 -14.71 25.75
C LYS A 10 -26.33 -14.05 25.16
N SER A 11 -26.24 -13.01 24.33
CA SER A 11 -27.42 -12.39 23.72
C SER A 11 -26.99 -11.63 22.48
N LYS A 12 -27.47 -12.06 21.30
CA LYS A 12 -27.23 -11.38 20.03
C LYS A 12 -28.49 -10.59 19.67
N LYS A 13 -28.40 -9.26 19.67
CA LYS A 13 -29.26 -8.47 18.78
C LYS A 13 -28.79 -8.77 17.36
N ILE A 14 -29.69 -9.32 16.54
CA ILE A 14 -29.45 -9.56 15.12
C ILE A 14 -29.37 -8.20 14.47
N LEU A 15 -28.16 -7.70 14.26
CA LEU A 15 -27.90 -6.64 13.30
C LEU A 15 -28.00 -7.27 11.92
N GLU A 16 -28.63 -6.57 10.96
CA GLU A 16 -28.75 -7.04 9.58
C GLU A 16 -27.36 -7.48 9.07
N ASN A 17 -27.30 -8.71 8.53
CA ASN A 17 -26.07 -9.31 8.00
C ASN A 17 -25.73 -8.64 6.66
N ILE A 18 -25.25 -7.40 6.68
CA ILE A 18 -24.68 -6.75 5.51
C ILE A 18 -23.25 -7.26 5.38
N PRO A 19 -22.90 -8.03 4.33
CA PRO A 19 -21.53 -8.48 4.13
C PRO A 19 -20.61 -7.26 3.94
N PRO A 20 -19.37 -7.29 4.48
CA PRO A 20 -18.43 -6.22 4.23
C PRO A 20 -18.12 -6.14 2.73
N VAL A 21 -18.08 -4.91 2.20
CA VAL A 21 -17.64 -4.68 0.83
C VAL A 21 -16.14 -4.94 0.75
N VAL A 22 -15.77 -6.08 0.18
CA VAL A 22 -14.37 -6.42 -0.10
C VAL A 22 -14.02 -5.89 -1.48
N ARG A 23 -13.28 -4.77 -1.56
CA ARG A 23 -12.59 -4.39 -2.79
C ARG A 23 -11.29 -5.18 -2.87
N GLY A 24 -11.29 -6.26 -3.64
CA GLY A 24 -10.06 -6.97 -3.97
C GLY A 24 -9.23 -6.19 -4.99
N ASN A 25 -7.98 -6.63 -5.19
CA ASN A 25 -7.17 -6.28 -6.37
C ASN A 25 -7.74 -6.96 -7.63
N ASP A 26 -9.04 -6.84 -7.86
CA ASP A 26 -9.68 -7.34 -9.06
C ASP A 26 -9.39 -6.33 -10.17
N ASP A 27 -8.28 -6.56 -10.88
CA ASP A 27 -8.11 -5.99 -12.20
C ASP A 27 -9.22 -6.54 -13.09
N LYS A 28 -9.92 -5.64 -13.81
CA LYS A 28 -10.76 -6.11 -14.91
C LYS A 28 -9.87 -6.88 -15.87
N SER A 29 -10.09 -8.19 -15.99
CA SER A 29 -9.39 -9.01 -16.98
C SER A 29 -9.59 -8.42 -18.38
N GLU A 30 -8.60 -8.63 -19.25
CA GLU A 30 -8.65 -8.12 -20.62
C GLU A 30 -9.93 -8.56 -21.35
N GLU A 31 -10.37 -9.80 -21.11
CA GLU A 31 -11.61 -10.34 -21.65
C GLU A 31 -12.87 -9.57 -21.22
N LYS A 32 -12.87 -9.01 -20.00
CA LYS A 32 -14.01 -8.27 -19.46
C LYS A 32 -14.05 -6.81 -19.94
N ILE A 33 -12.90 -6.22 -20.25
CA ILE A 33 -12.82 -4.81 -20.65
C ILE A 33 -12.95 -4.63 -22.17
N TYR A 34 -12.61 -5.66 -22.95
CA TYR A 34 -12.63 -5.59 -24.41
C TYR A 34 -13.98 -5.17 -25.01
N PRO A 35 -15.15 -5.69 -24.54
CA PRO A 35 -16.44 -5.23 -25.05
C PRO A 35 -16.74 -3.76 -24.73
N ASP A 36 -16.35 -3.29 -23.54
CA ASP A 36 -16.53 -1.90 -23.12
C ASP A 36 -15.74 -0.94 -24.04
N LEU A 37 -14.51 -1.33 -24.42
CA LEU A 37 -13.64 -0.55 -25.31
C LEU A 37 -14.21 -0.47 -26.74
N LEU A 38 -14.75 -1.57 -27.27
CA LEU A 38 -15.35 -1.61 -28.61
C LEU A 38 -16.60 -0.73 -28.75
N ALA A 39 -17.33 -0.51 -27.65
CA ALA A 39 -18.52 0.33 -27.65
C ALA A 39 -18.20 1.84 -27.75
N ILE A 40 -16.98 2.24 -27.42
CA ILE A 40 -16.53 3.63 -27.39
C ILE A 40 -16.00 4.06 -28.77
N LYS A 41 -16.44 5.22 -29.25
CA LYS A 41 -16.09 5.72 -30.59
C LYS A 41 -14.75 6.47 -30.64
N SER A 42 -14.36 7.14 -29.56
CA SER A 42 -13.14 7.95 -29.49
C SER A 42 -11.99 7.15 -28.90
N ILE A 43 -10.82 7.20 -29.54
CA ILE A 43 -9.59 6.59 -29.01
C ILE A 43 -9.22 7.23 -27.66
N SER A 44 -9.47 8.53 -27.48
CA SER A 44 -9.21 9.22 -26.21
C SER A 44 -10.04 8.62 -25.08
N GLU A 45 -11.34 8.43 -25.31
CA GLU A 45 -12.26 7.84 -24.33
C GLU A 45 -11.91 6.37 -24.03
N GLN A 46 -11.43 5.62 -25.04
CA GLN A 46 -10.93 4.25 -24.83
C GLN A 46 -9.70 4.23 -23.92
N MET A 47 -8.75 5.16 -24.12
CA MET A 47 -7.56 5.29 -23.27
C MET A 47 -7.92 5.67 -21.83
N GLU A 48 -8.86 6.60 -21.65
CA GLU A 48 -9.34 7.00 -20.32
C GLU A 48 -10.01 5.84 -19.59
N LEU A 49 -10.91 5.09 -20.27
CA LEU A 49 -11.55 3.91 -19.68
C LEU A 49 -10.52 2.84 -19.26
N LEU A 50 -9.52 2.59 -20.11
CA LEU A 50 -8.47 1.61 -19.84
C LEU A 50 -7.63 2.05 -18.63
N TYR A 51 -7.22 3.31 -18.59
CA TYR A 51 -6.47 3.87 -17.46
C TYR A 51 -7.26 3.76 -16.16
N ASP A 52 -8.52 4.19 -16.15
CA ASP A 52 -9.35 4.15 -14.94
C ASP A 52 -9.65 2.73 -14.44
N SER A 53 -9.70 1.77 -15.35
CA SER A 53 -9.94 0.37 -15.00
C SER A 53 -8.72 -0.30 -14.36
N TRP A 54 -7.51 0.13 -14.72
CA TRP A 54 -6.26 -0.55 -14.36
C TRP A 54 -5.37 0.24 -13.41
N LYS A 55 -5.57 1.55 -13.27
CA LYS A 55 -4.78 2.38 -12.37
C LYS A 55 -4.86 1.86 -10.93
N LEU A 56 -3.75 2.05 -10.22
CA LEU A 56 -3.67 1.82 -8.80
C LEU A 56 -4.73 2.67 -8.08
N ASP A 57 -5.53 2.04 -7.23
CA ASP A 57 -6.57 2.73 -6.50
C ASP A 57 -6.05 3.31 -5.17
N ASP A 58 -6.84 4.20 -4.56
CA ASP A 58 -6.52 4.83 -3.29
C ASP A 58 -6.28 3.79 -2.18
N ILE A 59 -7.10 2.74 -2.14
CA ILE A 59 -7.00 1.69 -1.12
C ILE A 59 -5.69 0.92 -1.26
N SER A 60 -5.33 0.49 -2.47
CA SER A 60 -4.05 -0.20 -2.71
C SER A 60 -2.87 0.71 -2.41
N THR A 61 -2.95 1.98 -2.79
CA THR A 61 -1.91 2.98 -2.46
C THR A 61 -1.73 3.06 -0.94
N ARG A 62 -2.81 3.26 -0.19
CA ARG A 62 -2.74 3.36 1.28
C ARG A 62 -2.23 2.07 1.92
N LEU A 63 -2.62 0.90 1.42
CA LEU A 63 -2.13 -0.39 1.93
C LEU A 63 -0.62 -0.55 1.73
N ARG A 64 -0.07 -0.05 0.61
CA ARG A 64 1.37 -0.05 0.35
C ARG A 64 2.13 0.84 1.34
N PHE A 65 1.61 2.04 1.63
CA PHE A 65 2.20 2.90 2.67
C PHE A 65 2.10 2.30 4.07
N VAL A 66 0.99 1.64 4.41
CA VAL A 66 0.86 0.90 5.69
C VAL A 66 1.87 -0.26 5.75
N THR A 67 2.08 -0.96 4.65
CA THR A 67 3.09 -2.02 4.56
C THR A 67 4.51 -1.47 4.79
N ALA A 68 4.87 -0.37 4.13
CA ALA A 68 6.15 0.31 4.34
C ALA A 68 6.34 0.72 5.81
N LEU A 69 5.34 1.34 6.42
CA LEU A 69 5.35 1.72 7.84
C LEU A 69 5.49 0.51 8.76
N GLN A 70 4.85 -0.61 8.43
CA GLN A 70 4.96 -1.83 9.22
C GLN A 70 6.38 -2.41 9.12
N MET A 71 7.00 -2.40 7.94
CA MET A 71 8.41 -2.80 7.79
C MET A 71 9.34 -1.89 8.58
N GLU A 72 9.14 -0.57 8.49
CA GLU A 72 9.93 0.42 9.23
C GLU A 72 9.88 0.14 10.74
N ARG A 73 8.68 0.00 11.30
CA ARG A 73 8.46 -0.30 12.73
C ARG A 73 9.08 -1.60 13.19
N ASN A 74 9.07 -2.64 12.35
CA ASN A 74 9.68 -3.92 12.68
C ASN A 74 11.22 -3.82 12.73
N LEU A 75 11.82 -2.92 11.95
CA LEU A 75 13.25 -2.76 11.83
C LEU A 75 13.81 -1.63 12.71
N THR A 76 12.96 -0.75 13.27
CA THR A 76 13.38 0.36 14.14
C THR A 76 14.20 -0.11 15.35
N SER A 77 13.95 -1.31 15.88
CA SER A 77 14.73 -1.86 17.00
C SER A 77 16.19 -2.14 16.64
N LEU A 78 16.48 -2.42 15.36
CA LEU A 78 17.83 -2.64 14.83
C LEU A 78 18.47 -1.33 14.36
N PHE A 79 17.65 -0.45 13.79
CA PHE A 79 18.08 0.79 13.17
C PHE A 79 17.18 1.94 13.66
N PRO A 80 17.57 2.67 14.73
CA PRO A 80 16.72 3.66 15.38
C PRO A 80 16.25 4.81 14.46
N ASN A 81 17.03 5.11 13.42
CA ASN A 81 16.77 6.20 12.48
C ASN A 81 16.38 5.67 11.09
N ILE A 82 15.89 4.44 11.01
CA ILE A 82 15.43 3.86 9.75
C ILE A 82 14.22 4.60 9.21
N VAL A 83 14.26 4.88 7.91
CA VAL A 83 13.14 5.39 7.13
C VAL A 83 12.91 4.43 5.97
N ILE A 84 11.67 3.96 5.79
CA ILE A 84 11.29 3.10 4.67
C ILE A 84 10.15 3.76 3.89
N LEU A 85 10.40 4.06 2.62
CA LEU A 85 9.44 4.76 1.76
C LEU A 85 9.13 3.96 0.50
N PRO A 86 7.87 3.94 0.04
CA PRO A 86 7.54 3.47 -1.29
C PRO A 86 8.18 4.33 -2.38
N PHE A 87 8.66 3.69 -3.45
CA PHE A 87 9.07 4.37 -4.67
C PHE A 87 8.49 3.67 -5.92
N GLY A 88 8.91 4.12 -7.11
CA GLY A 88 8.53 3.48 -8.36
C GLY A 88 7.04 3.57 -8.66
N SER A 89 6.47 2.44 -9.12
CA SER A 89 5.07 2.33 -9.56
C SER A 89 4.05 2.71 -8.50
N SER A 90 4.44 2.71 -7.22
CA SER A 90 3.57 3.05 -6.10
C SER A 90 3.35 4.55 -5.91
N VAL A 91 4.18 5.41 -6.50
CA VAL A 91 4.12 6.87 -6.32
C VAL A 91 4.26 7.67 -7.61
N ASN A 92 4.66 7.05 -8.73
CA ASN A 92 4.92 7.74 -9.99
C ASN A 92 3.66 7.99 -10.87
N SER A 93 2.45 7.73 -10.35
CA SER A 93 1.15 7.83 -11.05
C SER A 93 0.90 6.87 -12.22
N PHE A 94 1.87 6.02 -12.56
CA PHE A 94 1.75 4.97 -13.59
C PHE A 94 1.54 3.56 -13.00
N GLY A 95 1.27 3.47 -11.70
CA GLY A 95 0.98 2.20 -11.04
C GLY A 95 -0.27 1.53 -11.59
N LYS A 96 -0.14 0.24 -11.93
CA LYS A 96 -1.26 -0.65 -12.23
C LYS A 96 -1.64 -1.44 -10.96
N ARG A 97 -2.89 -1.88 -10.81
CA ARG A 97 -3.19 -2.86 -9.74
C ARG A 97 -2.41 -4.15 -9.99
N GLY A 98 -2.16 -4.89 -8.92
CA GLY A 98 -1.32 -6.08 -8.97
C GLY A 98 0.17 -5.83 -9.19
N CYS A 99 0.63 -4.58 -9.39
CA CYS A 99 2.07 -4.31 -9.49
C CYS A 99 2.76 -4.44 -8.12
N ASP A 100 4.07 -4.69 -8.18
CA ASP A 100 4.91 -4.86 -6.99
C ASP A 100 5.01 -3.57 -6.14
N LEU A 101 5.40 -3.75 -4.88
CA LEU A 101 5.71 -2.67 -3.95
C LEU A 101 7.22 -2.52 -3.83
N ASP A 102 7.76 -1.50 -4.49
CA ASP A 102 9.17 -1.12 -4.39
C ASP A 102 9.40 -0.22 -3.17
N LEU A 103 10.38 -0.56 -2.33
CA LEU A 103 10.70 0.17 -1.10
C LEU A 103 12.16 0.61 -1.10
N VAL A 104 12.40 1.86 -0.73
CA VAL A 104 13.74 2.39 -0.44
C VAL A 104 13.90 2.50 1.08
N MET A 105 15.06 2.09 1.57
CA MET A 105 15.41 2.11 2.99
C MET A 105 16.62 3.02 3.21
N THR A 106 16.50 3.94 4.16
CA THR A 106 17.58 4.84 4.57
C THR A 106 17.83 4.69 6.06
N LEU A 107 19.10 4.58 6.46
CA LEU A 107 19.50 4.38 7.87
C LEU A 107 19.81 5.69 8.61
N ASP A 108 19.97 6.79 7.86
CA ASP A 108 20.35 8.10 8.35
C ASP A 108 19.18 9.09 8.35
N GLY A 109 17.95 8.61 8.58
CA GLY A 109 16.78 9.48 8.77
C GLY A 109 17.08 10.55 9.82
N GLU A 110 16.58 11.78 9.62
CA GLU A 110 16.95 13.01 10.34
C GLU A 110 17.72 12.76 11.65
N LYS A 111 19.05 12.82 11.56
CA LYS A 111 19.96 12.61 12.67
C LYS A 111 19.60 13.55 13.84
N ARG A 112 18.82 13.06 14.80
CA ARG A 112 18.79 13.62 16.15
C ARG A 112 20.02 13.11 16.90
N GLU A 113 21.20 13.54 16.47
CA GLU A 113 22.43 13.26 17.20
C GLU A 113 22.34 13.93 18.58
N LYS A 114 22.02 13.13 19.61
CA LYS A 114 22.23 13.55 21.00
C LYS A 114 23.74 13.47 21.25
N THR A 115 24.39 14.63 21.18
CA THR A 115 25.84 14.83 21.41
C THR A 115 26.35 14.31 22.76
N THR A 116 25.46 13.99 23.71
CA THR A 116 25.79 13.47 25.04
C THR A 116 25.76 11.93 25.14
N SER A 117 25.49 11.22 24.05
CA SER A 117 25.29 9.76 24.07
C SER A 117 26.61 9.02 24.05
N ARG A 118 26.82 8.08 25.00
CA ARG A 118 28.04 7.24 25.07
C ARG A 118 28.08 6.11 24.04
N PHE A 119 26.92 5.74 23.48
CA PHE A 119 26.81 4.73 22.43
C PHE A 119 26.57 5.44 21.10
N VAL A 120 27.50 5.27 20.17
CA VAL A 120 27.44 5.82 18.83
C VAL A 120 27.19 4.68 17.86
N PHE A 121 26.09 4.76 17.10
CA PHE A 121 25.83 3.84 16.00
C PHE A 121 26.65 4.29 14.79
N GLN A 122 27.70 3.54 14.45
CA GLN A 122 28.48 3.80 13.24
C GLN A 122 27.95 2.94 12.11
N THR A 123 27.45 3.58 11.06
CA THR A 123 27.23 2.93 9.76
C THR A 123 28.39 3.29 8.85
N LYS A 124 28.72 2.41 7.90
CA LYS A 124 29.71 2.72 6.89
C LYS A 124 29.05 3.66 5.88
N SER A 125 29.49 4.91 5.84
CA SER A 125 29.07 5.87 4.81
C SER A 125 29.32 5.27 3.42
N SER A 126 28.30 5.30 2.56
CA SER A 126 28.46 4.97 1.13
C SER A 126 29.11 6.13 0.39
#